data_AF-A0A0F9Y637-F1
#
_entry.id   AF-A0A0F9Y637-F1
#
_cell.length_a   1.000
_cell.length_b   1.000
_cell.length_c   1.000
_cell.angle_alpha   90.00
_cell.angle_beta   90.00
_cell.angle_gamma   90.00
#
_symmetry.space_group_name_H-M   'P 1'
#
loop_
_entity.id
_entity.type
_entity.pdbx_description
1 polymer ?
#
loop_
_entity_poly.entity_id
_entity_poly.type
_entity_poly.pdbx_seq_one_letter_code
_entity_poly.pdbx_strand_id
1 'polypeptide(L)'
;MKKTNTEMKKSSTVKNIEKNISDIATFDKYAIFKTGGKQYQAVEGKTVAIEKIEGEIGSSLEFNEVLLRKTGEDKVEIGTPFLNGPIKASIVRQAKGPKLIVFRFKRRKKSRVKRGHRQLFTVVRIETI
;
A
#
# COMPACT_ATOMS: atom_id res chain seq x y z
N MET A 1 -13.60 57.98 7.15
CA MET A 1 -12.17 58.06 7.52
C MET A 1 -11.68 56.70 8.01
N LYS A 2 -10.53 56.26 7.47
CA LYS A 2 -9.58 55.22 7.97
C LYS A 2 -9.96 53.72 7.91
N LYS A 3 -9.26 53.03 7.00
CA LYS A 3 -9.05 51.58 6.90
C LYS A 3 -8.50 51.00 8.21
N THR A 4 -8.89 49.78 8.60
CA THR A 4 -7.94 48.86 9.24
C THR A 4 -8.16 47.42 8.75
N ASN A 5 -7.10 46.88 8.16
CA ASN A 5 -6.99 45.50 7.72
C ASN A 5 -7.09 44.58 8.94
N THR A 6 -8.14 43.79 9.05
CA THR A 6 -8.12 42.56 9.86
C THR A 6 -8.08 41.33 8.94
N GLU A 7 -7.42 41.48 7.79
CA GLU A 7 -6.68 40.36 7.20
C GLU A 7 -5.48 40.08 8.11
N MET A 8 -5.73 39.46 9.26
CA MET A 8 -4.68 38.86 10.05
C MET A 8 -4.06 37.77 9.18
N LYS A 9 -2.88 38.07 8.63
CA LYS A 9 -1.95 37.08 8.08
C LYS A 9 -2.00 35.85 8.98
N LYS A 10 -2.58 34.73 8.50
CA LYS A 10 -2.51 33.44 9.22
C LYS A 10 -1.08 33.27 9.73
N SER A 11 -0.92 33.00 11.04
CA SER A 11 0.41 32.95 11.65
C SER A 11 1.29 31.96 10.89
N SER A 12 2.60 32.23 10.84
CA SER A 12 3.57 31.36 10.19
C SER A 12 3.42 29.90 10.64
N THR A 13 3.04 29.68 11.90
CA THR A 13 2.75 28.36 12.46
C THR A 13 1.54 27.67 11.82
N VAL A 14 0.41 28.36 11.65
CA VAL A 14 -0.80 27.79 11.01
C VAL A 14 -0.55 27.52 9.53
N LYS A 15 0.14 28.44 8.83
CA LYS A 15 0.54 28.22 7.44
C LYS A 15 1.48 27.04 7.28
N ASN A 16 2.40 26.84 8.22
CA ASN A 16 3.32 25.70 8.23
C ASN A 16 2.58 24.37 8.52
N ILE A 17 1.56 24.37 9.39
CA ILE A 17 0.74 23.18 9.65
C ILE A 17 -0.10 22.83 8.41
N GLU A 18 -0.75 23.81 7.77
CA GLU A 18 -1.49 23.59 6.51
C GLU A 18 -0.58 23.07 5.39
N LYS A 19 0.66 23.57 5.31
CA LYS A 19 1.67 23.08 4.36
C LYS A 19 2.09 21.63 4.65
N ASN A 20 2.37 21.31 5.92
CA ASN A 20 2.73 19.95 6.34
C ASN A 20 1.58 18.94 6.10
N ILE A 21 0.32 19.37 6.23
CA ILE A 21 -0.85 18.54 5.93
C ILE A 21 -1.00 18.34 4.41
N SER A 22 -0.72 19.36 3.60
CA SER A 22 -0.72 19.23 2.12
C SER A 22 0.42 18.35 1.60
N ASP A 23 1.52 18.22 2.36
CA ASP A 23 2.65 17.35 2.02
C ASP A 23 2.37 15.86 2.35
N ILE A 24 1.34 15.57 3.16
CA ILE A 24 0.86 14.20 3.41
C ILE A 24 -0.02 13.80 2.22
N ALA A 25 0.48 12.88 1.39
CA ALA A 25 -0.25 12.35 0.24
C ALA A 25 -1.55 11.65 0.68
N THR A 26 -2.66 12.41 0.70
CA THR A 26 -4.00 11.89 0.94
C THR A 26 -4.58 11.42 -0.38
N PHE A 27 -5.02 10.17 -0.45
CA PHE A 27 -5.72 9.64 -1.63
C PHE A 27 -7.22 9.74 -1.40
N ASP A 28 -7.91 10.44 -2.29
CA ASP A 28 -9.37 10.58 -2.25
C ASP A 28 -10.09 9.26 -2.57
N LYS A 29 -9.42 8.39 -3.34
CA LYS A 29 -9.94 7.08 -3.73
C LYS A 29 -8.91 5.99 -3.46
N TYR A 30 -9.25 5.06 -2.57
CA TYR A 30 -8.44 3.86 -2.31
C TYR A 30 -9.30 2.74 -1.74
N ALA A 31 -8.82 1.51 -1.85
CA ALA A 31 -9.43 0.35 -1.21
C ALA A 31 -8.39 -0.40 -0.37
N ILE A 32 -8.84 -1.11 0.66
CA ILE A 32 -8.01 -2.04 1.43
C ILE A 32 -8.52 -3.43 1.14
N PHE A 33 -7.62 -4.29 0.64
CA PHE A 33 -7.95 -5.67 0.33
C PHE A 33 -6.98 -6.62 1.00
N LYS A 34 -7.43 -7.85 1.19
CA LYS A 34 -6.66 -8.92 1.81
C LYS A 34 -6.20 -9.91 0.74
N THR A 35 -4.91 -10.26 0.80
CA THR A 35 -4.34 -11.34 -0.01
C THR A 35 -3.10 -11.91 0.68
N GLY A 36 -2.86 -13.22 0.56
CA GLY A 36 -1.72 -13.88 1.21
C GLY A 36 -1.65 -13.64 2.72
N GLY A 37 -2.81 -13.56 3.39
CA GLY A 37 -2.90 -13.29 4.83
C GLY A 37 -2.51 -11.86 5.27
N LYS A 38 -2.24 -10.94 4.34
CA LYS A 38 -1.89 -9.54 4.63
C LYS A 38 -2.89 -8.59 3.99
N GLN A 39 -2.98 -7.38 4.53
CA GLN A 39 -3.80 -6.30 3.99
C GLN A 39 -2.94 -5.31 3.22
N TYR A 40 -3.42 -4.88 2.05
CA TYR A 40 -2.73 -3.94 1.19
C TYR A 40 -3.66 -2.79 0.80
N GLN A 41 -3.08 -1.62 0.60
CA GLN A 41 -3.77 -0.47 0.05
C GLN A 41 -3.71 -0.53 -1.48
N ALA A 42 -4.87 -0.58 -2.11
CA ALA A 42 -5.06 -0.43 -3.54
C ALA A 42 -5.40 1.02 -3.88
N VAL A 43 -4.66 1.60 -4.82
CA VAL A 43 -4.93 2.92 -5.40
C VAL A 43 -4.91 2.72 -6.91
N GLU A 44 -5.93 3.21 -7.61
CA GLU A 44 -6.03 3.07 -9.07
C GLU A 44 -4.77 3.61 -9.76
N GLY A 45 -4.27 2.85 -10.73
CA GLY A 45 -3.07 3.18 -11.50
C GLY A 45 -1.74 2.89 -10.79
N LYS A 46 -1.73 2.62 -9.47
CA LYS A 46 -0.50 2.30 -8.73
C LYS A 46 -0.19 0.81 -8.74
N THR A 47 1.09 0.50 -8.51
CA THR A 47 1.58 -0.87 -8.37
C THR A 47 1.77 -1.24 -6.91
N VAL A 48 1.40 -2.46 -6.55
CA VAL A 48 1.57 -3.04 -5.22
C VAL A 48 2.33 -4.36 -5.34
N ALA A 49 3.32 -4.57 -4.46
CA ALA A 49 4.01 -5.84 -4.34
C ALA A 49 3.29 -6.72 -3.32
N ILE A 50 2.78 -7.86 -3.79
CA ILE A 50 2.02 -8.84 -3.01
C ILE A 50 2.75 -10.19 -2.99
N GLU A 51 2.18 -11.15 -2.27
CA GLU A 51 2.71 -12.52 -2.24
C GLU A 51 2.70 -13.18 -3.63
N LYS A 52 3.33 -14.34 -3.75
CA LYS A 52 3.38 -15.07 -5.02
C LYS A 52 1.96 -15.53 -5.38
N ILE A 53 1.49 -15.17 -6.57
CA ILE A 53 0.25 -15.65 -7.17
C ILE A 53 0.59 -16.39 -8.46
N GLU A 54 -0.21 -17.39 -8.82
CA GLU A 54 -0.10 -18.09 -10.09
C GLU A 54 -0.71 -17.27 -11.21
N GLY A 55 -0.01 -17.16 -12.34
CA GLY A 55 -0.43 -16.35 -13.48
C GLY A 55 0.77 -15.92 -14.32
N GLU A 56 0.48 -15.44 -15.53
CA GLU A 56 1.48 -14.92 -16.45
C GLU A 56 1.57 -13.39 -16.37
N ILE A 57 2.65 -12.82 -16.87
CA ILE A 57 2.79 -11.36 -16.94
C ILE A 57 1.71 -10.83 -17.90
N GLY A 58 0.90 -9.88 -17.43
CA GLY A 58 -0.23 -9.31 -18.18
C GLY A 58 -1.59 -9.96 -17.90
N SER A 59 -1.66 -11.07 -17.14
CA SER A 59 -2.96 -11.65 -16.78
C SER A 59 -3.73 -10.73 -15.83
N SER A 60 -5.05 -10.62 -16.04
CA SER A 60 -5.97 -9.95 -15.12
C SER A 60 -6.28 -10.84 -13.92
N LEU A 61 -6.34 -10.23 -12.73
CA LEU A 61 -6.63 -10.83 -11.44
C LEU A 61 -7.75 -10.04 -10.77
N GLU A 62 -8.68 -10.76 -10.16
CA GLU A 62 -9.78 -10.18 -9.38
C GLU A 62 -9.62 -10.55 -7.90
N PHE A 63 -9.61 -9.55 -7.02
CA PHE A 63 -9.52 -9.74 -5.57
C PHE A 63 -10.89 -9.51 -4.93
N ASN A 64 -11.49 -10.58 -4.40
CA ASN A 64 -12.82 -10.56 -3.78
C ASN A 64 -12.80 -10.12 -2.30
N GLU A 65 -11.68 -10.31 -1.58
CA GLU A 65 -11.57 -9.98 -0.16
C GLU A 65 -11.27 -8.49 0.06
N VAL A 66 -12.26 -7.63 -0.20
CA VAL A 66 -12.16 -6.18 0.02
C VAL A 66 -12.75 -5.84 1.39
N LEU A 67 -11.97 -5.14 2.22
CA LEU A 67 -12.33 -4.79 3.59
C LEU A 67 -12.91 -3.37 3.69
N LEU A 68 -12.38 -2.45 2.89
CA LEU A 68 -12.74 -1.03 2.93
C LEU A 68 -12.59 -0.43 1.54
N ARG A 69 -13.52 0.46 1.17
CA ARG A 69 -13.44 1.28 -0.05
C ARG A 69 -13.74 2.73 0.30
N LYS A 70 -12.86 3.64 -0.12
CA LYS A 70 -13.07 5.10 -0.03
C LYS A 70 -13.31 5.64 -1.44
N THR A 71 -14.43 6.35 -1.62
CA THR A 71 -14.88 6.90 -2.92
C THR A 71 -15.12 8.41 -2.80
N GLY A 72 -14.09 9.17 -2.43
CA GLY A 72 -14.14 10.62 -2.19
C GLY A 72 -13.85 11.00 -0.73
N GLU A 73 -13.81 12.30 -0.41
CA GLU A 73 -13.40 12.81 0.91
C GLU A 73 -14.20 12.19 2.07
N ASP A 74 -15.54 12.11 1.95
CA ASP A 74 -16.43 11.72 3.05
C ASP A 74 -17.14 10.35 2.87
N LYS A 75 -16.88 9.64 1.78
CA LYS A 75 -17.54 8.35 1.49
C LYS A 75 -16.61 7.19 1.74
N VAL A 76 -16.76 6.56 2.90
CA VAL A 76 -16.03 5.34 3.29
C VAL A 76 -17.03 4.22 3.52
N GLU A 77 -16.87 3.14 2.77
CA GLU A 77 -17.58 1.87 2.95
C GLU A 77 -16.69 0.93 3.75
N ILE A 78 -17.23 0.34 4.82
CA ILE A 78 -16.53 -0.63 5.68
C ILE A 78 -17.28 -1.95 5.61
N GLY A 79 -16.56 -3.02 5.30
CA GLY A 79 -17.12 -4.36 5.19
C GLY A 79 -17.33 -5.05 6.54
N THR A 80 -18.38 -5.85 6.65
CA THR A 80 -18.66 -6.73 7.80
C THR A 80 -18.99 -8.14 7.30
N PRO A 81 -18.02 -9.02 6.97
CA PRO A 81 -16.56 -8.88 7.03
C PRO A 81 -15.89 -8.40 5.73
N PHE A 82 -16.58 -8.46 4.58
CA PHE A 82 -16.08 -8.03 3.28
C PHE A 82 -17.13 -7.17 2.56
N LEU A 83 -16.69 -6.34 1.60
CA LEU A 83 -17.55 -5.55 0.73
C LEU A 83 -17.79 -6.28 -0.60
N ASN A 84 -18.93 -5.99 -1.22
CA ASN A 84 -19.22 -6.44 -2.58
C ASN A 84 -18.47 -5.55 -3.59
N GLY A 85 -17.89 -6.20 -4.61
CA GLY A 85 -17.17 -5.54 -5.70
C GLY A 85 -15.68 -5.85 -5.68
N PRO A 86 -15.20 -6.72 -6.57
CA PRO A 86 -13.79 -7.10 -6.61
C PRO A 86 -12.90 -5.97 -7.11
N ILE A 87 -11.66 -5.96 -6.63
CA ILE A 87 -10.61 -5.09 -7.19
C ILE A 87 -10.00 -5.81 -8.39
N LYS A 88 -9.92 -5.14 -9.54
CA LYS A 88 -9.27 -5.66 -10.74
C LYS A 88 -7.84 -5.15 -10.82
N ALA A 89 -6.92 -6.06 -11.10
CA ALA A 89 -5.50 -5.76 -11.21
C ALA A 89 -4.85 -6.61 -12.31
N SER A 90 -3.76 -6.12 -12.89
CA SER A 90 -2.95 -6.87 -13.85
C SER A 90 -1.56 -7.19 -13.29
N ILE A 91 -1.04 -8.37 -13.61
CA ILE A 91 0.31 -8.77 -13.21
C ILE A 91 1.33 -8.00 -14.06
N VAL A 92 2.15 -7.17 -13.42
CA VAL A 92 3.23 -6.42 -14.10
C VAL A 92 4.52 -7.24 -14.13
N ARG A 93 4.86 -7.88 -13.00
CA ARG A 93 6.13 -8.58 -12.86
C ARG A 93 6.09 -9.62 -11.75
N GLN A 94 6.76 -10.74 -11.97
CA GLN A 94 7.07 -11.71 -10.91
C GLN A 94 8.57 -11.75 -10.67
N ALA A 95 8.98 -11.72 -9.41
CA ALA A 95 10.39 -11.66 -9.08
C ALA A 95 10.75 -12.28 -7.73
N LYS A 96 12.07 -12.50 -7.58
CA LYS A 96 12.69 -12.86 -6.32
C LYS A 96 13.18 -11.59 -5.62
N GLY A 97 12.88 -11.46 -4.34
CA GLY A 97 13.37 -10.42 -3.47
C GLY A 97 14.89 -10.49 -3.26
N PRO A 98 15.43 -9.55 -2.48
CA PRO A 98 16.84 -9.57 -2.09
C PRO A 98 17.16 -10.89 -1.36
N LYS A 99 18.41 -11.34 -1.50
CA LYS A 99 18.86 -12.54 -0.80
C LYS A 99 19.05 -12.20 0.68
N LEU A 100 18.18 -12.73 1.52
CA LEU A 100 18.36 -12.71 2.97
C LEU A 100 19.30 -13.83 3.37
N ILE A 101 20.36 -13.50 4.11
CA ILE A 101 21.35 -14.46 4.57
C ILE A 101 21.10 -14.71 6.06
N VAL A 102 20.69 -15.93 6.40
CA VAL A 102 20.56 -16.38 7.79
C VAL A 102 21.82 -17.15 8.15
N PHE A 103 22.61 -16.58 9.06
CA PHE A 103 23.82 -17.20 9.59
C PHE A 103 23.61 -17.60 11.05
N ARG A 104 23.88 -18.87 11.37
CA ARG A 104 23.83 -19.41 12.73
C ARG A 104 25.19 -19.99 13.09
N PHE A 105 25.71 -19.58 14.24
CA PHE A 105 27.00 -20.05 14.75
C PHE A 105 26.86 -20.48 16.21
N LYS A 106 27.43 -21.64 16.56
CA LYS A 106 27.56 -22.08 17.96
C LYS A 106 29.05 -22.20 18.31
N ARG A 107 29.47 -21.41 19.30
CA ARG A 107 30.86 -21.39 19.80
C ARG A 107 31.28 -22.78 20.30
N ARG A 108 32.51 -23.21 19.97
CA ARG A 108 33.13 -24.48 20.41
C ARG A 108 32.36 -25.77 20.04
N LYS A 109 31.31 -25.68 19.22
CA LYS A 109 30.55 -26.86 18.74
C LYS A 109 30.82 -27.20 17.27
N LYS A 110 31.84 -26.56 16.66
CA LYS A 110 32.17 -26.67 15.21
C LYS A 110 30.93 -26.49 14.31
N SER A 111 29.91 -25.77 14.78
CA SER A 111 28.63 -25.61 14.10
C SER A 111 28.52 -24.18 13.58
N ARG A 112 28.55 -24.06 12.26
CA ARG A 112 28.31 -22.82 11.50
C ARG A 112 27.46 -23.15 10.29
N VAL A 113 26.29 -22.53 10.18
CA VAL A 113 25.35 -22.75 9.08
C VAL A 113 25.01 -21.40 8.47
N LYS A 114 25.24 -21.26 7.16
CA LYS A 114 24.85 -20.11 6.37
C LYS A 114 23.80 -20.57 5.36
N ARG A 115 22.56 -20.07 5.46
CA ARG A 115 21.50 -20.34 4.50
C ARG A 115 21.03 -19.04 3.86
N GLY A 116 20.71 -19.09 2.57
CA GLY A 116 20.08 -17.98 1.88
C GLY A 116 18.58 -18.23 1.72
N HIS A 117 17.77 -17.19 1.85
CA HIS A 117 16.37 -17.16 1.46
C HIS A 117 16.13 -16.02 0.46
N ARG A 118 15.30 -16.27 -0.55
CA ARG A 118 14.82 -15.23 -1.47
C ARG A 118 13.32 -15.37 -1.58
N GLN A 119 12.59 -14.41 -1.04
CA GLN A 119 11.14 -14.41 -1.09
C GLN A 119 10.65 -14.15 -2.52
N LEU A 120 9.74 -14.98 -3.02
CA LEU A 120 9.05 -14.72 -4.27
C LEU A 120 7.90 -13.76 -4.02
N PHE A 121 7.71 -12.81 -4.93
CA PHE A 121 6.62 -11.84 -4.87
C PHE A 121 6.14 -11.46 -6.27
N THR A 122 4.91 -10.96 -6.33
CA THR A 122 4.26 -10.51 -7.55
C THR A 122 4.00 -9.03 -7.45
N VAL A 123 4.35 -8.26 -8.47
CA VAL A 123 3.96 -6.86 -8.59
C VAL A 123 2.72 -6.81 -9.46
N VAL A 124 1.64 -6.29 -8.90
CA VAL A 124 0.37 -6.07 -9.59
C VAL A 124 0.12 -4.58 -9.76
N ARG A 125 -0.51 -4.19 -10.86
CA ARG A 125 -1.02 -2.84 -11.09
C ARG A 125 -2.52 -2.85 -10.86
N ILE A 126 -3.01 -1.94 -10.03
CA ILE A 126 -4.44 -1.80 -9.77
C ILE A 126 -5.09 -1.03 -10.92
N GLU A 127 -6.12 -1.60 -11.53
CA GLU A 127 -6.84 -1.00 -12.64
C GLU A 127 -8.11 -0.29 -12.15
N THR A 128 -8.95 -1.01 -11.41
CA THR A 128 -10.21 -0.48 -10.88
C THR A 128 -10.40 -0.92 -9.45
N ILE A 129 -10.76 0.02 -8.57
CA ILE A 129 -11.11 -0.26 -7.17
C ILE A 129 -12.58 -0.12 -6.90
#